data_AF-Q5L8Q1-F1
#
_entry.id   AF-Q5L8Q1-F1
#
_cell.length_a   1.000
_cell.length_b   1.000
_cell.length_c   1.000
_cell.angle_alpha   90.00
_cell.angle_beta   90.00
_cell.angle_gamma   90.00
#
_symmetry.space_group_name_H-M   'P 1'
#
loop_
_entity.id
_entity.type
_entity.pdbx_description
1 polymer ?
#
loop_
_entity_poly.entity_id
_entity_poly.type
_entity_poly.pdbx_seq_one_letter_code
_entity_poly.pdbx_strand_id
1 'polypeptide(L)'
;MIIKRRTIKLMVLLVGFVNVNRIYAQEISLQQALKQGMENYETIRSKTLQVEAQKKLVNHAKTMLLPDIKFSAQQVYGTANAWHGPQYSFGEGMTTTSMPQDKQNWEAAFGSLYMAGFNWTLYSFGQTKNNIRFAESEYELRQSELE
;
A
#
# COMPACT_ATOMS: atom_id res chain seq x y z
N MET A 1 51.06 40.69 -4.05
CA MET A 1 49.79 39.94 -3.88
C MET A 1 48.58 40.53 -4.64
N ILE A 2 48.63 41.79 -5.10
CA ILE A 2 47.49 42.47 -5.75
C ILE A 2 47.22 41.99 -7.20
N ILE A 3 48.26 41.58 -7.93
CA ILE A 3 48.16 41.14 -9.34
C ILE A 3 47.36 39.82 -9.48
N LYS A 4 47.53 38.87 -8.55
CA LYS A 4 46.80 37.58 -8.52
C LYS A 4 45.29 37.74 -8.30
N ARG A 5 44.86 38.78 -7.55
CA ARG A 5 43.43 39.07 -7.32
C ARG A 5 42.75 39.70 -8.54
N ARG A 6 43.49 40.48 -9.34
CA ARG A 6 42.99 41.09 -10.59
C ARG A 6 42.80 40.04 -11.69
N THR A 7 43.73 39.09 -11.82
CA THR A 7 43.62 37.99 -12.79
C THR A 7 42.48 37.02 -12.45
N ILE A 8 42.26 36.70 -11.17
CA ILE A 8 41.11 35.87 -10.75
C ILE A 8 39.77 36.56 -11.06
N LYS A 9 39.64 37.87 -10.79
CA LYS A 9 38.43 38.63 -11.13
C LYS A 9 38.18 38.66 -12.65
N LEU A 10 39.23 38.84 -13.46
CA LEU A 10 39.10 38.77 -14.93
C LEU A 10 38.68 37.38 -15.40
N MET A 11 39.21 36.32 -14.80
CA MET A 11 38.91 34.94 -15.18
C MET A 11 37.46 34.57 -14.84
N VAL A 12 36.93 35.01 -13.69
CA VAL A 12 35.51 34.84 -13.32
C VAL A 12 34.59 35.60 -14.28
N LEU A 13 34.98 36.82 -14.70
CA LEU A 13 34.20 37.64 -15.62
C LEU A 13 34.21 37.03 -17.04
N LEU A 14 35.33 36.44 -17.46
CA LEU A 14 35.46 35.73 -18.73
C LEU A 14 34.62 34.44 -18.75
N VAL A 15 34.62 33.66 -17.66
CA VAL A 15 33.77 32.46 -17.52
C VAL A 15 32.28 32.83 -17.49
N GLY A 16 31.91 33.96 -16.88
CA GLY A 16 30.55 34.48 -16.93
C GLY A 16 30.10 34.88 -18.33
N PHE A 17 30.99 35.49 -19.13
CA PHE A 17 30.66 35.98 -20.49
C PHE A 17 30.51 34.86 -21.53
N VAL A 18 31.25 33.76 -21.38
CA VAL A 18 31.18 32.60 -22.31
C VAL A 18 29.86 31.83 -22.15
N ASN A 19 29.15 31.98 -21.03
CA ASN A 19 27.90 31.27 -20.73
C ASN A 19 26.62 32.02 -21.15
N VAL A 20 26.69 33.25 -21.68
CA VAL A 20 25.48 34.06 -21.96
C VAL A 20 24.81 33.70 -23.30
N ASN A 21 25.48 32.96 -24.18
CA ASN A 21 25.00 32.70 -25.56
C ASN A 21 24.17 31.42 -25.73
N ARG A 22 23.67 30.80 -24.66
CA ARG A 22 22.86 29.56 -24.76
C ARG A 22 21.52 29.63 -24.03
N ILE A 23 20.88 30.78 -24.04
CA ILE A 23 19.46 30.87 -23.69
C ILE A 23 18.66 30.86 -24.99
N TYR A 24 18.63 29.71 -25.66
CA TYR A 24 17.60 29.46 -26.67
C TYR A 24 16.34 29.10 -25.90
N ALA A 25 15.32 29.95 -26.00
CA ALA A 25 13.97 29.53 -25.64
C ALA A 25 13.64 28.28 -26.46
N GLN A 26 13.35 27.17 -25.80
CA GLN A 26 13.03 25.92 -26.48
C GLN A 26 11.73 26.12 -27.24
N GLU A 27 11.80 26.14 -28.57
CA GLU A 27 10.61 26.07 -29.42
C GLU A 27 10.05 24.66 -29.35
N ILE A 28 9.13 24.45 -28.41
CA ILE A 28 8.40 23.20 -28.29
C ILE A 28 7.18 23.27 -29.22
N SER A 29 6.97 22.23 -30.04
CA SER A 29 5.75 22.16 -30.84
C SER A 29 4.54 21.94 -29.93
N LEU A 30 3.33 22.36 -30.34
CA LEU A 30 2.10 22.11 -29.57
C LEU A 30 1.92 20.62 -29.25
N GLN A 31 2.29 19.73 -30.18
CA GLN A 31 2.23 18.28 -29.99
C GLN A 31 3.22 17.82 -28.91
N GLN A 32 4.44 18.37 -28.90
CA GLN A 32 5.43 18.07 -27.87
C GLN A 32 5.02 18.62 -26.50
N ALA A 33 4.46 19.83 -26.45
CA ALA A 33 3.95 20.44 -25.23
C ALA A 33 2.76 19.65 -24.67
N LEU A 34 1.84 19.19 -25.53
CA LEU A 34 0.72 18.34 -25.14
C LEU A 34 1.22 17.00 -24.59
N LYS A 35 2.16 16.35 -25.28
CA LYS A 35 2.76 15.09 -24.83
C LYS A 35 3.46 15.26 -23.48
N GLN A 36 4.31 16.27 -23.35
CA GLN A 36 5.02 16.56 -22.11
C GLN A 36 4.05 16.94 -20.98
N GLY A 37 2.95 17.64 -21.30
CA GLY A 37 1.84 17.89 -20.38
C GLY A 37 1.20 16.58 -19.92
N MET A 38 0.71 15.75 -20.84
CA MET A 38 0.04 14.48 -20.52
C MET A 38 0.93 13.51 -19.70
N GLU A 39 2.23 13.46 -20.00
CA GLU A 39 3.19 12.60 -19.31
C GLU A 39 3.54 13.11 -17.90
N ASN A 40 3.52 14.42 -17.67
CA ASN A 40 3.97 15.03 -16.41
C ASN A 40 2.84 15.68 -15.57
N TYR A 41 1.60 15.68 -16.05
CA TYR A 41 0.50 16.28 -15.32
C TYR A 41 0.11 15.40 -14.14
N GLU A 42 0.31 15.92 -12.93
CA GLU A 42 0.09 15.18 -11.68
C GLU A 42 -1.34 14.64 -11.55
N THR A 43 -2.33 15.38 -12.07
CA THR A 43 -3.73 14.94 -12.04
C THR A 43 -3.96 13.70 -12.91
N ILE A 44 -3.37 13.64 -14.11
CA ILE A 44 -3.49 12.46 -14.98
C ILE A 44 -2.82 11.27 -14.31
N ARG A 45 -1.59 11.46 -13.81
CA ARG A 45 -0.86 10.42 -13.07
C ARG A 45 -1.64 9.91 -11.86
N SER A 46 -2.22 10.82 -11.08
CA SER A 46 -3.04 10.47 -9.91
C SER A 46 -4.26 9.64 -10.31
N LYS A 47 -5.00 10.05 -11.34
CA LYS A 47 -6.16 9.30 -11.85
C LYS A 47 -5.76 7.93 -12.40
N THR A 48 -4.64 7.83 -13.13
CA THR A 48 -4.13 6.54 -13.61
C THR A 48 -3.80 5.59 -12.46
N LEU A 49 -3.16 6.08 -11.40
CA LEU A 49 -2.88 5.27 -10.20
C LEU A 49 -4.16 4.84 -9.48
N GLN A 50 -5.17 5.70 -9.43
CA GLN A 50 -6.48 5.37 -8.86
C GLN A 50 -7.18 4.27 -9.65
N VAL A 51 -7.16 4.35 -10.98
CA VAL A 51 -7.65 3.31 -11.89
C VAL A 51 -6.93 1.97 -11.65
N GLU A 52 -5.59 2.00 -11.55
CA GLU A 52 -4.81 0.80 -11.29
C GLU A 52 -5.14 0.19 -9.90
N ALA A 53 -5.31 1.04 -8.89
CA ALA A 53 -5.73 0.62 -7.55
C ALA A 53 -7.11 -0.04 -7.58
N GLN A 54 -8.09 0.54 -8.29
CA GLN A 54 -9.41 -0.06 -8.43
C GLN A 54 -9.39 -1.39 -9.18
N LYS A 55 -8.54 -1.52 -10.21
CA LYS A 55 -8.32 -2.80 -10.88
C LYS A 55 -7.84 -3.89 -9.91
N LYS A 56 -6.93 -3.54 -8.99
CA LYS A 56 -6.46 -4.45 -7.93
C LYS A 56 -7.58 -4.79 -6.94
N LEU A 57 -8.44 -3.82 -6.61
CA LEU A 57 -9.60 -4.06 -5.74
C LEU A 57 -10.65 -4.99 -6.38
N VAL A 58 -10.90 -4.87 -7.69
CA VAL A 58 -11.75 -5.84 -8.43
C VAL A 58 -11.18 -7.26 -8.32
N ASN A 59 -9.87 -7.41 -8.54
CA ASN A 59 -9.21 -8.71 -8.40
C ASN A 59 -9.31 -9.23 -6.95
N HIS A 60 -9.12 -8.36 -5.96
CA HIS A 60 -9.28 -8.71 -4.56
C HIS A 60 -10.72 -9.15 -4.23
N ALA A 61 -11.74 -8.42 -4.71
CA ALA A 61 -13.14 -8.82 -4.53
C ALA A 61 -13.42 -10.21 -5.14
N LYS A 62 -12.80 -10.53 -6.27
CA LYS A 62 -12.90 -11.87 -6.89
C LYS A 62 -12.23 -12.95 -6.04
N THR A 63 -11.17 -12.63 -5.29
CA THR A 63 -10.56 -13.60 -4.37
C THR A 63 -11.46 -14.02 -3.22
N MET A 64 -12.52 -13.26 -2.89
CA MET A 64 -13.50 -13.65 -1.86
C MET A 64 -14.30 -14.92 -2.21
N LEU A 65 -14.24 -15.39 -3.47
CA LEU A 65 -14.84 -16.66 -3.90
C LEU A 65 -13.95 -17.87 -3.58
N LEU A 66 -12.66 -17.63 -3.35
CA LEU A 66 -11.68 -18.67 -3.08
C LEU A 66 -11.71 -19.04 -1.59
N PRO A 67 -11.32 -20.28 -1.24
CA PRO A 67 -11.09 -20.63 0.15
C PRO A 67 -9.93 -19.83 0.72
N ASP A 68 -10.07 -19.42 1.98
CA ASP A 68 -9.04 -18.77 2.76
C ASP A 68 -8.37 -19.79 3.69
N ILE A 69 -7.04 -19.89 3.58
CA ILE A 69 -6.22 -20.83 4.34
C ILE A 69 -5.25 -20.02 5.20
N LYS A 70 -5.30 -20.22 6.51
CA LYS A 70 -4.43 -19.50 7.46
C LYS A 70 -3.59 -20.47 8.26
N PHE A 71 -2.33 -20.11 8.44
CA PHE A 71 -1.43 -20.79 9.37
C PHE A 71 -1.03 -19.79 10.44
N SER A 72 -1.05 -20.24 11.69
CA SER A 72 -0.62 -19.43 12.82
C SER A 72 0.18 -20.27 13.80
N ALA A 73 1.17 -19.62 14.39
CA ALA A 73 2.00 -20.16 15.45
C ALA A 73 2.07 -19.11 16.55
N GLN A 74 1.71 -19.50 17.77
CA GLN A 74 1.72 -18.64 18.93
C GLN A 74 2.55 -19.31 20.03
N GLN A 75 3.42 -18.53 20.66
CA GLN A 75 4.09 -18.90 21.90
C GLN A 75 3.69 -17.89 22.96
N VAL A 76 3.39 -18.38 24.15
CA VAL A 76 2.83 -17.60 25.25
C VAL A 76 3.63 -17.90 26.50
N TYR A 77 3.97 -16.84 27.22
CA TYR A 77 4.57 -16.93 28.54
C TYR A 77 3.85 -15.95 29.46
N GLY A 78 3.33 -16.45 30.59
CA GLY A 78 2.57 -15.64 31.54
C GLY A 78 1.89 -16.50 32.59
N THR A 79 0.98 -15.94 33.37
CA THR A 79 0.19 -16.70 34.35
C THR A 79 -1.08 -17.25 33.70
N ALA A 80 -1.35 -18.54 33.85
CA ALA A 80 -2.57 -19.16 33.31
C ALA A 80 -3.73 -18.99 34.31
N ASN A 81 -4.60 -18.02 34.05
CA ASN A 81 -5.81 -17.72 34.84
C ASN A 81 -7.06 -17.77 33.94
N ALA A 82 -7.55 -18.97 33.63
CA ALA A 82 -8.73 -19.24 32.80
C ALA A 82 -8.60 -19.02 31.28
N TRP A 83 -7.41 -18.67 30.77
CA TRP A 83 -7.12 -18.60 29.33
C TRP A 83 -6.21 -19.76 28.93
N HIS A 84 -6.79 -20.81 28.33
CA HIS A 84 -6.09 -22.07 28.05
C HIS A 84 -6.08 -22.47 26.56
N GLY A 85 -6.53 -21.61 25.64
CA GLY A 85 -6.45 -21.86 24.21
C GLY A 85 -5.94 -20.68 23.39
N PRO A 86 -6.32 -20.54 22.11
CA PRO A 86 -5.77 -19.51 21.24
C PRO A 86 -6.05 -18.14 21.84
N GLN A 87 -5.01 -17.36 22.12
CA GLN A 87 -5.22 -16.02 22.68
C GLN A 87 -5.32 -14.98 21.57
N TYR A 88 -4.60 -15.21 20.46
CA TYR A 88 -4.61 -14.34 19.29
C TYR A 88 -4.58 -15.20 18.03
N SER A 89 -5.56 -15.00 17.15
CA SER A 89 -5.54 -15.55 15.79
C SER A 89 -5.57 -14.38 14.81
N PHE A 90 -4.85 -14.54 13.69
CA PHE A 90 -4.81 -13.55 12.63
C PHE A 90 -6.11 -13.64 11.80
N GLY A 91 -7.08 -12.76 12.11
CA GLY A 91 -8.40 -12.74 11.47
C GLY A 91 -9.52 -13.20 12.41
N GLU A 92 -10.40 -14.10 11.97
CA GLU A 92 -11.47 -14.68 12.82
C GLU A 92 -10.83 -15.45 13.98
N GLY A 93 -10.76 -14.78 15.13
CA GLY A 93 -10.08 -15.29 16.30
C GLY A 93 -10.99 -16.15 17.15
N MET A 94 -10.71 -17.45 17.22
CA MET A 94 -11.31 -18.32 18.23
C MET A 94 -10.54 -18.16 19.54
N THR A 95 -10.91 -17.17 20.36
CA THR A 95 -10.43 -17.19 21.75
C THR A 95 -11.20 -18.25 22.53
N THR A 96 -10.49 -19.12 23.25
CA THR A 96 -11.13 -20.06 24.16
C THR A 96 -10.69 -19.81 25.59
N THR A 97 -11.69 -19.59 26.43
CA THR A 97 -11.53 -19.54 27.89
C THR A 97 -11.90 -20.91 28.45
N SER A 98 -11.22 -21.34 29.51
CA SER A 98 -11.65 -22.49 30.30
C SER A 98 -12.61 -22.08 31.41
N MET A 99 -12.99 -23.04 32.24
CA MET A 99 -13.59 -22.75 33.53
C MET A 99 -12.71 -21.78 34.33
N PRO A 100 -13.31 -20.79 35.01
CA PRO A 100 -12.58 -19.90 35.90
C PRO A 100 -11.95 -20.70 37.03
N GLN A 101 -10.71 -20.35 37.37
CA GLN A 101 -9.97 -21.00 38.43
C GLN A 101 -10.45 -20.50 39.80
N ASP A 102 -10.58 -21.41 40.76
CA ASP A 102 -11.10 -21.15 42.11
C ASP A 102 -10.18 -20.22 42.93
N LYS A 103 -8.92 -20.06 42.50
CA LYS A 103 -7.95 -19.10 43.05
C LYS A 103 -7.04 -18.54 41.94
N GLN A 104 -6.53 -17.34 42.15
CA GLN A 104 -5.55 -16.73 41.24
C GLN A 104 -4.23 -17.50 41.26
N ASN A 105 -3.75 -17.86 40.08
CA ASN A 105 -2.46 -18.47 39.85
C ASN A 105 -1.41 -17.41 39.44
N TRP A 106 -0.27 -17.41 40.13
CA TRP A 106 0.88 -16.54 39.85
C TRP A 106 2.09 -17.32 39.31
N GLU A 107 1.92 -18.62 39.10
CA GLU A 107 2.97 -19.47 38.52
C GLU A 107 3.17 -19.13 37.05
N ALA A 108 4.44 -19.15 36.64
CA ALA A 108 4.81 -19.02 35.25
C ALA A 108 4.29 -20.24 34.47
N ALA A 109 3.47 -19.96 33.46
CA ALA A 109 2.99 -20.93 32.50
C ALA A 109 3.57 -20.59 31.12
N PHE A 110 3.96 -21.65 30.41
CA PHE A 110 4.35 -21.58 29.01
C PHE A 110 3.34 -22.35 28.18
N GLY A 111 2.93 -21.79 27.05
CA GLY A 111 2.01 -22.40 26.11
C GLY A 111 2.47 -22.19 24.69
N SER A 112 2.21 -23.17 23.82
CA SER A 112 2.41 -23.03 22.39
C SER A 112 1.18 -23.52 21.64
N LEU A 113 0.76 -22.78 20.62
CA LEU A 113 -0.34 -23.14 19.75
C LEU A 113 0.10 -23.06 18.30
N TYR A 114 -0.14 -24.12 17.55
CA TYR A 114 0.07 -24.17 16.10
C TYR A 114 -1.26 -24.54 15.45
N MET A 115 -1.79 -23.67 14.59
CA MET A 115 -3.11 -23.83 13.99
C MET A 115 -3.05 -23.65 12.48
N ALA A 116 -3.75 -24.53 11.78
CA ALA A 116 -4.11 -24.37 10.37
C ALA A 116 -5.64 -24.23 10.29
N GLY A 117 -6.12 -23.14 9.69
CA GLY A 117 -7.54 -22.84 9.51
C GLY A 117 -7.90 -22.84 8.02
N PHE A 118 -9.07 -23.38 7.70
CA PHE A 118 -9.67 -23.35 6.37
C PHE A 118 -11.06 -22.72 6.51
N ASN A 119 -11.29 -21.59 5.85
CA ASN A 119 -12.59 -20.93 5.80
C ASN A 119 -13.02 -20.77 4.34
N TRP A 120 -14.24 -21.21 4.01
CA TRP A 120 -14.78 -21.05 2.67
C TRP A 120 -16.28 -20.79 2.68
N THR A 121 -16.69 -19.67 2.11
CA THR A 121 -18.08 -19.32 1.91
C THR A 121 -18.63 -19.97 0.65
N LEU A 122 -19.23 -21.16 0.79
CA LEU A 122 -19.84 -21.89 -0.33
C LEU A 122 -21.05 -21.16 -0.93
N TYR A 123 -21.82 -20.46 -0.10
CA TYR A 123 -23.01 -19.75 -0.53
C TYR A 123 -23.22 -18.48 0.29
N SER A 124 -23.21 -17.33 -0.39
CA SER A 124 -23.32 -16.00 0.23
C SER A 124 -24.61 -15.26 -0.11
N PHE A 125 -25.62 -15.96 -0.66
CA PHE A 125 -26.92 -15.38 -1.02
C PHE A 125 -26.83 -14.09 -1.86
N GLY A 126 -25.83 -14.01 -2.74
CA GLY A 126 -25.59 -12.86 -3.63
C GLY A 126 -24.69 -11.77 -3.06
N GLN A 127 -24.29 -11.82 -1.79
CA GLN A 127 -23.41 -10.83 -1.17
C GLN A 127 -22.06 -10.73 -1.92
N THR A 128 -21.37 -11.85 -2.15
CA THR A 128 -20.06 -11.85 -2.85
C THR A 128 -20.19 -11.33 -4.27
N LYS A 129 -21.27 -11.71 -4.97
CA LYS A 129 -21.54 -11.24 -6.34
C LYS A 129 -21.80 -9.73 -6.37
N ASN A 130 -22.52 -9.20 -5.39
CA ASN A 130 -22.78 -7.77 -5.27
C ASN A 130 -21.49 -6.99 -4.98
N ASN A 131 -20.61 -7.52 -4.11
CA ASN A 131 -19.32 -6.89 -3.81
C ASN A 131 -18.41 -6.81 -5.04
N ILE A 132 -18.33 -7.88 -5.84
CA ILE A 132 -17.56 -7.89 -7.09
C ILE A 132 -18.10 -6.83 -8.06
N ARG A 133 -19.42 -6.83 -8.28
CA ARG A 133 -20.06 -5.85 -9.18
C ARG A 133 -19.86 -4.41 -8.72
N PHE A 134 -19.93 -4.16 -7.41
CA PHE A 134 -19.66 -2.83 -6.86
C PHE A 134 -18.22 -2.38 -7.17
N ALA A 135 -17.23 -3.25 -6.95
CA ALA A 135 -15.84 -2.95 -7.29
C ALA A 135 -15.64 -2.72 -8.80
N GLU A 136 -16.33 -3.49 -9.65
CA GLU A 136 -16.30 -3.30 -11.11
C GLU A 136 -16.90 -1.95 -11.52
N SER A 137 -18.02 -1.54 -10.94
CA SER A 137 -18.61 -0.21 -11.18
C SER A 137 -17.72 0.94 -10.70
N GLU A 138 -17.04 0.81 -9.55
CA GLU A 138 -16.05 1.79 -9.11
C GLU A 138 -14.86 1.89 -10.08
N TYR A 139 -14.39 0.76 -10.61
CA TYR A 139 -13.34 0.74 -11.64
C TYR A 139 -13.79 1.46 -12.92
N GLU A 140 -15.00 1.17 -13.42
CA GLU A 140 -15.57 1.83 -14.59
C GLU A 140 -15.72 3.35 -14.38
N LEU A 141 -16.16 3.76 -13.20
CA LEU A 141 -16.26 5.17 -12.84
C LEU A 141 -14.89 5.86 -12.89
N ARG A 142 -13.85 5.28 -12.27
CA ARG A 142 -12.50 5.88 -12.29
C ARG A 142 -11.89 5.90 -13.68
N GLN A 143 -12.23 4.93 -14.54
CA GLN A 143 -11.82 4.95 -15.95
C GLN A 143 -12.46 6.11 -16.69
N SER A 144 -13.78 6.29 -16.54
CA SER A 144 -14.49 7.43 -17.13
C SER A 144 -14.00 8.79 -16.61
N GLU A 145 -13.47 8.87 -15.39
CA GLU A 145 -12.86 10.09 -14.86
C GLU A 145 -11.46 10.36 -15.44
N LEU A 146 -10.74 9.33 -15.89
CA LEU A 146 -9.41 9.44 -16.49
C LEU A 146 -9.47 9.86 -17.96
N GLU A 147 -10.47 9.37 -18.69
CA GLU A 147 -10.80 9.74 -20.08
C GLU A 147 -11.21 11.21 -20.23
#